data_AF-A0A1E4X014-F1
#
_entry.id   AF-A0A1E4X014-F1
#
_cell.length_a   1.000
_cell.length_b   1.000
_cell.length_c   1.000
_cell.angle_alpha   90.00
_cell.angle_beta   90.00
_cell.angle_gamma   90.00
#
_symmetry.space_group_name_H-M   'P 1'
#
loop_
_entity.id
_entity.type
_entity.pdbx_description
1 polymer ?
#
loop_
_entity_poly.entity_id
_entity_poly.type
_entity_poly.pdbx_seq_one_letter_code
_entity_poly.pdbx_strand_id
1 'polypeptide(L)'
;MPFRPSTDWAHAGPLLREYQVALNPEAHYGDEGTETSERWIANIYYSGGDQYTTEPARNELVALCRAVVVTKFGDWVSVPVELSVAPEPAYPRTDAAVL
;
A
#
# COMPACT_ATOMS: atom_id res chain seq x y z
N MET A 1 20.64 -8.09 -9.65
CA MET A 1 19.16 -8.01 -9.79
C MET A 1 18.71 -6.65 -9.26
N PRO A 2 17.76 -5.96 -9.90
CA PRO A 2 17.21 -4.72 -9.38
C PRO A 2 16.37 -4.98 -8.11
N PHE A 3 16.43 -4.07 -7.14
CA PHE A 3 15.57 -4.09 -5.95
C PHE A 3 14.12 -3.80 -6.35
N ARG A 4 13.20 -4.73 -6.05
CA ARG A 4 11.81 -4.71 -6.55
C ARG A 4 10.78 -5.13 -5.49
N PRO A 5 10.69 -4.43 -4.35
CA PRO A 5 9.84 -4.84 -3.24
C PRO A 5 8.34 -4.84 -3.59
N SER A 6 7.89 -4.06 -4.58
CA SER A 6 6.49 -4.03 -4.99
C SER A 6 6.06 -5.23 -5.83
N THR A 7 6.98 -6.12 -6.21
CA THR A 7 6.70 -7.30 -7.05
C THR A 7 7.49 -8.55 -6.64
N ASP A 8 8.32 -8.49 -5.60
CA ASP A 8 9.21 -9.57 -5.19
C ASP A 8 9.28 -9.69 -3.66
N TRP A 9 8.79 -10.82 -3.15
CA TRP A 9 8.79 -11.15 -1.73
C TRP A 9 10.18 -11.28 -1.11
N ALA A 10 11.21 -11.64 -1.88
CA ALA A 10 12.58 -11.69 -1.38
C ALA A 10 13.08 -10.30 -0.97
N HIS A 11 12.56 -9.25 -1.63
CA HIS A 11 12.85 -7.86 -1.32
C HIS A 11 11.87 -7.25 -0.31
N ALA A 12 10.59 -7.62 -0.37
CA ALA A 12 9.55 -7.08 0.51
C ALA A 12 9.54 -7.70 1.92
N GLY A 13 9.87 -8.99 2.03
CA GLY A 13 9.82 -9.74 3.28
C GLY A 13 10.70 -9.17 4.40
N PRO A 14 11.91 -8.66 4.12
CA PRO A 14 12.70 -7.91 5.10
C PRO A 14 12.01 -6.61 5.56
N LEU A 15 11.41 -5.85 4.63
CA LEU A 15 10.70 -4.61 4.96
C LEU A 15 9.46 -4.86 5.84
N LEU A 16 8.67 -5.91 5.54
CA LEU A 16 7.53 -6.31 6.38
C LEU A 16 7.95 -6.47 7.85
N ARG A 17 9.08 -7.14 8.08
CA ARG A 17 9.61 -7.43 9.42
C ARG A 17 10.19 -6.20 10.09
N GLU A 18 10.94 -5.39 9.36
CA GLU A 18 11.58 -4.17 9.89
C GLU A 18 10.53 -3.13 10.32
N TYR A 19 9.50 -2.93 9.52
CA TYR A 19 8.45 -1.91 9.77
C TYR A 19 7.21 -2.48 10.47
N GLN A 20 7.20 -3.78 10.77
CA GLN A 20 6.09 -4.48 11.43
C GLN A 20 4.73 -4.20 10.76
N VAL A 21 4.70 -4.25 9.43
CA VAL A 21 3.50 -3.93 8.63
C VAL A 21 2.47 -5.05 8.75
N ALA A 22 1.22 -4.70 9.07
CA ALA A 22 0.09 -5.63 8.96
C ALA A 22 -0.56 -5.51 7.58
N LEU A 23 -0.69 -6.64 6.87
CA LEU A 23 -1.32 -6.71 5.55
C LEU A 23 -2.73 -7.28 5.71
N ASN A 24 -3.72 -6.56 5.20
CA ASN A 24 -5.12 -6.94 5.30
C ASN A 24 -5.74 -6.96 3.90
N PRO A 25 -6.44 -8.03 3.50
CA PRO A 25 -7.31 -7.96 2.34
C PRO A 25 -8.38 -6.89 2.61
N GLU A 26 -8.66 -6.08 1.61
CA GLU A 26 -9.55 -4.94 1.73
C GLU A 26 -11.00 -5.42 1.62
N ALA A 27 -11.74 -5.34 2.73
CA ALA A 27 -13.19 -5.48 2.78
C ALA A 27 -13.87 -4.32 3.52
N HIS A 28 -13.12 -3.26 3.80
CA HIS A 28 -13.56 -2.10 4.57
C HIS A 28 -14.37 -1.09 3.73
N TYR A 29 -14.18 -1.06 2.41
CA TYR A 29 -14.92 -0.17 1.51
C TYR A 29 -16.26 -0.77 1.04
N GLY A 30 -16.56 -2.03 1.41
CA GLY A 30 -17.92 -2.56 1.43
C GLY A 30 -18.59 -2.85 0.08
N ASP A 31 -17.96 -2.49 -1.05
CA ASP A 31 -18.47 -2.84 -2.39
C ASP A 31 -18.30 -4.35 -2.67
N GLU A 32 -17.26 -4.97 -2.11
CA GLU A 32 -16.89 -6.37 -2.29
C GLU A 32 -16.51 -6.98 -0.94
N GLY A 33 -16.94 -8.22 -0.67
CA GLY A 33 -16.43 -8.99 0.47
C GLY A 33 -14.96 -9.38 0.27
N THR A 34 -14.25 -9.75 1.34
CA THR A 34 -12.85 -10.20 1.27
C THR A 34 -12.63 -11.35 0.28
N GLU A 35 -13.65 -12.17 0.06
CA GLU A 35 -13.65 -13.31 -0.86
C GLU A 35 -13.70 -12.91 -2.34
N THR A 36 -14.15 -11.68 -2.62
CA THR A 36 -14.30 -11.13 -3.98
C THR A 36 -13.32 -10.00 -4.29
N SER A 37 -12.74 -9.37 -3.27
CA SER A 37 -11.81 -8.26 -3.41
C SER A 37 -10.38 -8.73 -3.63
N GLU A 38 -9.74 -8.26 -4.71
CA GLU A 38 -8.30 -8.41 -4.94
C GLU A 38 -7.47 -7.29 -4.30
N ARG A 39 -8.13 -6.39 -3.56
CA ARG A 39 -7.50 -5.19 -3.01
C ARG A 39 -6.90 -5.46 -1.64
N TRP A 40 -5.88 -4.67 -1.30
CA TRP A 40 -5.15 -4.78 -0.06
C TRP A 40 -4.93 -3.43 0.59
N ILE A 41 -4.97 -3.40 1.91
CA ILE A 41 -4.52 -2.29 2.73
C ILE A 41 -3.38 -2.75 3.65
N ALA A 42 -2.51 -1.82 4.01
CA ALA A 42 -1.42 -2.04 4.94
C ALA A 42 -1.56 -1.07 6.12
N ASN A 43 -1.37 -1.61 7.33
CA ASN A 43 -1.36 -0.82 8.56
C ASN A 43 0.06 -0.78 9.14
N ILE A 44 0.45 0.39 9.65
CA ILE A 44 1.62 0.55 10.51
C ILE A 44 1.14 1.13 11.83
N TYR A 45 1.52 0.47 12.92
CA TYR A 45 1.15 0.86 14.28
C TYR A 45 2.27 1.68 14.90
N TYR A 46 1.88 2.80 15.51
CA TYR A 46 2.74 3.70 16.24
C TYR A 46 2.52 3.56 17.76
N SER A 47 3.15 4.44 18.54
CA SER A 47 2.99 4.47 20.00
C SER A 47 1.54 4.75 20.39
N GLY A 48 1.06 4.08 21.44
CA GLY A 48 -0.26 4.36 22.02
C GLY A 48 -1.44 3.78 21.25
N GLY A 49 -1.20 2.98 20.20
CA GLY A 49 -2.26 2.38 19.39
C GLY A 49 -2.66 3.22 18.17
N ASP A 50 -2.04 4.38 17.97
CA ASP A 50 -2.19 5.15 16.74
C ASP A 50 -1.72 4.32 15.53
N GLN A 51 -2.39 4.48 14.39
CA GLN A 51 -2.02 3.75 13.17
C GLN A 51 -2.15 4.63 11.93
N TYR A 52 -1.33 4.33 10.94
CA TYR A 52 -1.57 4.71 9.55
C TYR A 52 -2.10 3.51 8.78
N THR A 53 -3.16 3.73 7.99
CA THR A 53 -3.71 2.74 7.05
C THR A 53 -3.61 3.31 5.65
N THR A 54 -3.02 2.55 4.73
CA THR A 54 -2.97 2.95 3.32
C THR A 54 -4.35 2.93 2.67
N GLU A 55 -4.57 3.79 1.69
CA GLU A 55 -5.62 3.58 0.68
C GLU A 55 -5.45 2.20 -0.01
N PRO A 56 -6.54 1.59 -0.50
CA PRO A 56 -6.50 0.30 -1.19
C PRO A 56 -5.47 0.27 -2.33
N ALA A 57 -4.75 -0.84 -2.39
CA ALA A 57 -3.80 -1.14 -3.44
C ALA A 57 -4.21 -2.41 -4.19
N ARG A 58 -3.74 -2.52 -5.43
CA ARG A 58 -3.98 -3.67 -6.31
C ARG A 58 -3.39 -5.00 -5.84
N ASN A 59 -2.49 -4.96 -4.85
CA ASN A 59 -1.90 -6.13 -4.22
C ASN A 59 -1.22 -5.75 -2.90
N GLU A 60 -0.86 -6.77 -2.12
CA GLU A 60 -0.29 -6.67 -0.79
C GLU A 60 1.11 -6.05 -0.78
N LEU A 61 1.92 -6.27 -1.82
CA LEU A 61 3.29 -5.74 -1.91
C LEU A 61 3.30 -4.23 -2.18
N VAL A 62 2.36 -3.74 -2.97
CA VAL A 62 2.19 -2.30 -3.21
C VAL A 62 1.67 -1.61 -1.96
N ALA A 63 0.71 -2.22 -1.24
CA ALA A 63 0.25 -1.72 0.06
C ALA A 63 1.40 -1.64 1.05
N LEU A 64 2.21 -2.71 1.17
CA LEU A 64 3.43 -2.74 1.98
C LEU A 64 4.37 -1.60 1.64
N CYS A 65 4.73 -1.43 0.36
CA CYS A 65 5.65 -0.37 -0.06
C CYS A 65 5.12 1.02 0.27
N ARG A 66 3.82 1.27 0.06
CA ARG A 66 3.18 2.55 0.40
C ARG A 66 3.25 2.84 1.90
N ALA A 67 2.98 1.85 2.74
CA ALA A 67 3.06 2.01 4.19
C ALA A 67 4.49 2.35 4.65
N VAL A 68 5.49 1.65 4.12
CA VAL A 68 6.91 1.91 4.41
C VAL A 68 7.32 3.33 3.96
N VAL A 69 6.90 3.75 2.75
CA VAL A 69 7.17 5.10 2.23
C VAL A 69 6.59 6.17 3.15
N VAL A 70 5.33 6.03 3.58
CA VAL A 70 4.69 7.02 4.47
C VAL A 70 5.39 7.10 5.81
N THR A 71 5.90 5.98 6.34
CA THR A 71 6.67 5.99 7.60
C THR A 71 7.99 6.74 7.48
N LYS A 72 8.57 6.82 6.28
CA LYS A 72 9.85 7.52 6.05
C LYS A 72 9.69 8.97 5.59
N PHE A 73 8.67 9.24 4.78
CA PHE A 73 8.54 10.51 4.05
C PHE A 73 7.25 11.26 4.37
N GLY A 74 6.31 10.65 5.10
CA GLY A 74 4.95 11.18 5.26
C GLY A 74 4.13 11.05 3.98
N ASP A 75 3.10 11.90 3.85
CA ASP A 75 2.13 11.81 2.75
C ASP A 75 2.72 12.13 1.36
N TRP A 76 3.80 12.92 1.33
CA TRP A 76 4.40 13.42 0.09
C TRP A 76 5.89 13.08 0.02
N VAL A 77 6.32 12.58 -1.14
CA VAL A 77 7.73 12.34 -1.44
C VAL A 77 8.09 12.92 -2.80
N SER A 78 9.18 13.69 -2.85
CA SER A 78 9.74 14.16 -4.11
C SER A 78 10.52 13.03 -4.78
N VAL A 79 10.06 12.58 -5.94
CA VAL A 79 10.77 11.59 -6.74
C VAL A 79 11.80 12.32 -7.62
N PRO A 80 13.10 11.98 -7.53
CA PRO A 80 14.11 12.51 -8.43
C PRO A 80 13.75 12.27 -9.90
N VAL A 81 14.05 13.22 -10.79
CA VAL A 81 13.68 13.14 -12.22
C VAL A 81 14.32 11.93 -12.91
N GLU A 82 15.47 11.49 -12.42
CA GLU A 82 16.18 10.31 -12.88
C GLU A 82 15.42 9.00 -12.57
N LEU A 83 14.48 9.05 -11.62
CA LEU A 83 13.66 7.93 -11.17
C LEU A 83 12.19 8.04 -11.61
N SER A 84 11.78 9.16 -12.20
CA SER A 84 10.40 9.33 -12.68
C SER A 84 10.16 8.51 -13.94
N VAL A 85 9.55 7.34 -13.77
CA VAL A 85 8.81 6.67 -14.86
C VAL A 85 7.39 7.24 -14.85
N ALA A 86 6.71 7.30 -16.00
CA ALA A 86 5.36 7.83 -16.10
C ALA A 86 4.46 7.25 -14.98
N PRO A 87 3.68 8.08 -14.26
CA PRO A 87 2.89 7.62 -13.13
C PRO A 87 1.93 6.52 -13.57
N GLU A 88 1.89 5.43 -12.81
CA GLU A 88 0.88 4.39 -12.99
C GLU A 88 -0.50 5.03 -12.77
N PRO A 89 -1.52 4.71 -13.60
CA PRO A 89 -2.85 5.25 -13.39
C PRO A 89 -3.31 4.96 -11.96
N ALA A 90 -3.89 5.98 -11.31
CA ALA A 90 -4.55 5.79 -10.03
C ALA A 90 -5.55 4.65 -10.18
N TYR A 91 -5.60 3.74 -9.19
CA TYR A 91 -6.63 2.72 -9.17
C TYR A 91 -7.98 3.44 -9.18
N PRO A 92 -8.92 3.09 -10.08
CA PRO A 92 -10.17 3.79 -10.19
C PRO A 92 -10.85 3.75 -8.83
N ARG A 93 -11.11 4.93 -8.26
CA ARG A 93 -12.12 5.04 -7.21
C ARG A 93 -13.42 4.63 -7.88
N THR A 94 -14.09 3.59 -7.38
CA THR A 94 -15.52 3.46 -7.63
C THR A 94 -16.14 4.71 -7.03
N ASP A 95 -16.30 5.75 -7.85
CA ASP A 95 -17.15 6.86 -7.48
C ASP A 95 -18.49 6.24 -7.13
N ALA A 96 -18.95 6.53 -5.92
CA ALA A 96 -20.19 6.03 -5.36
C ALA A 96 -21.25 5.95 -6.45
N ALA A 97 -21.79 4.76 -6.68
CA ALA A 97 -22.97 4.59 -7.48
C ALA A 97 -24.08 5.43 -6.84
N VAL A 98 -24.22 6.67 -7.33
CA VAL A 98 -25.41 7.48 -7.16
C VAL A 98 -26.50 6.75 -7.94
N LEU A 99 -27.34 5.97 -7.24
CA LEU A 99 -28.76 5.78 -7.51
C LEU A 99 -29.48 5.37 -6.23
#